data_AF-X1VHL5-F1
#
_entry.id   AF-X1VHL5-F1
#
_cell.length_a   1.000
_cell.length_b   1.000
_cell.length_c   1.000
_cell.angle_alpha   90.00
_cell.angle_beta   90.00
_cell.angle_gamma   90.00
#
_symmetry.space_group_name_H-M   'P 1'
#
loop_
_entity.id
_entity.type
_entity.pdbx_description
1 polymer ?
#
loop_
_entity_poly.entity_id
_entity_poly.type
_entity_poly.pdbx_seq_one_letter_code
_entity_poly.pdbx_strand_id
1 'polypeptide(L)'
;MFQSEKLIYIAQEIADERPEFFERKGAGKGDRDTDSFMKELRERARQAFGSDFAEKQICGDTKLTVDFFFPEEAAIVEVALSLRNPNSEFEKDILKALMAKRAGKNVKTLVFLSKPGAVKQHNQPGSLAIISWANKEYGLSIFVRELVNNHVACPP
;
A
#
# COMPACT_ATOMS: atom_id res chain seq x y z
N MET A 1 -14.02 2.77 13.02
CA MET A 1 -12.69 2.54 12.41
C MET A 1 -12.91 2.36 10.93
N PHE A 2 -12.14 3.06 10.10
CA PHE A 2 -12.19 2.84 8.65
C PHE A 2 -11.62 1.45 8.30
N GLN A 3 -12.15 0.79 7.28
CA GLN A 3 -11.68 -0.48 6.73
C GLN A 3 -10.23 -0.38 6.26
N SER A 4 -9.83 0.73 5.62
CA SER A 4 -8.43 0.96 5.24
C SER A 4 -7.49 1.01 6.46
N GLU A 5 -7.91 1.67 7.55
CA GLU A 5 -7.15 1.68 8.81
C GLU A 5 -7.09 0.28 9.44
N LYS A 6 -8.20 -0.45 9.44
CA LYS A 6 -8.25 -1.82 9.95
C LYS A 6 -7.34 -2.75 9.15
N LEU A 7 -7.24 -2.57 7.83
CA LEU A 7 -6.31 -3.32 6.99
C LEU A 7 -4.85 -3.05 7.38
N ILE A 8 -4.50 -1.78 7.64
CA ILE A 8 -3.16 -1.40 8.11
C ILE A 8 -2.86 -2.07 9.46
N TYR A 9 -3.84 -2.13 10.37
CA TYR A 9 -3.69 -2.82 11.65
C TYR A 9 -3.43 -4.32 11.47
N ILE A 10 -4.22 -5.01 10.64
CA ILE A 10 -4.02 -6.43 10.33
C ILE A 10 -2.62 -6.66 9.74
N ALA A 11 -2.18 -5.78 8.83
CA ALA A 11 -0.86 -5.86 8.24
C ALA A 11 0.26 -5.67 9.27
N GLN A 12 0.06 -4.80 10.27
CA GLN A 12 0.97 -4.62 11.40
C GLN A 12 1.03 -5.88 12.27
N GLU A 13 -0.10 -6.50 12.60
CA GLU A 13 -0.12 -7.76 13.36
C GLU A 13 0.67 -8.87 12.64
N ILE A 14 0.48 -9.02 11.32
CA ILE A 14 1.23 -10.00 10.53
C ILE A 14 2.73 -9.68 10.54
N ALA A 15 3.11 -8.40 10.47
CA ALA A 15 4.51 -7.99 10.55
C ALA A 15 5.12 -8.29 11.93
N ASP A 16 4.36 -8.06 13.01
CA ASP A 16 4.78 -8.32 14.38
C ASP A 16 4.96 -9.83 14.65
N GLU A 17 4.18 -10.69 14.01
CA GLU A 17 4.33 -12.15 14.10
C GLU A 17 5.54 -12.70 13.32
N ARG A 18 6.27 -11.85 12.58
CA ARG A 18 7.37 -12.23 11.69
C ARG A 18 8.69 -11.56 12.14
N PRO A 19 9.54 -12.25 12.92
CA PRO A 19 10.76 -11.66 13.50
C PRO A 19 11.69 -10.98 12.48
N GLU A 20 11.91 -11.60 11.32
CA GLU A 20 12.79 -11.08 10.26
C GLU A 20 12.04 -10.27 9.18
N PHE A 21 10.83 -9.77 9.46
CA PHE A 21 10.01 -9.13 8.42
C PHE A 21 10.70 -7.89 7.83
N PHE A 22 11.34 -7.08 8.67
CA PHE A 22 11.94 -5.80 8.25
C PHE A 22 13.33 -5.94 7.63
N GLU A 23 13.95 -7.12 7.77
CA GLU A 23 15.27 -7.41 7.24
C GLU A 23 15.29 -7.41 5.71
N ARG A 24 16.42 -6.99 5.12
CA ARG A 24 16.62 -7.06 3.67
C ARG A 24 16.90 -8.51 3.28
N LYS A 25 15.95 -9.11 2.58
CA LYS A 25 16.11 -10.42 1.94
C LYS A 25 16.53 -10.18 0.48
N GLY A 26 17.51 -10.95 -0.02
CA GLY A 26 17.92 -10.88 -1.43
C GLY A 26 16.80 -11.31 -2.38
N ALA A 27 17.04 -11.16 -3.69
CA ALA A 27 16.09 -11.57 -4.74
C ALA A 27 15.65 -13.03 -4.54
N GLY A 28 14.37 -13.33 -4.82
CA GLY A 28 13.77 -14.64 -4.57
C GLY A 28 13.33 -14.88 -3.12
N LYS A 29 14.20 -14.73 -2.12
CA LYS A 29 13.78 -14.86 -0.70
C LYS A 29 12.86 -13.71 -0.29
N GLY A 30 13.15 -12.49 -0.75
CA GLY A 30 12.29 -11.32 -0.52
C GLY A 30 10.93 -11.44 -1.22
N ASP A 31 10.90 -11.96 -2.44
CA ASP A 31 9.66 -12.13 -3.21
C ASP A 31 8.74 -13.14 -2.52
N ARG A 32 9.26 -14.32 -2.14
CA ARG A 32 8.50 -15.34 -1.41
C ARG A 32 7.96 -14.85 -0.08
N ASP A 33 8.75 -14.04 0.63
CA ASP A 33 8.33 -13.44 1.91
C ASP A 33 7.18 -12.45 1.70
N THR A 34 7.25 -11.66 0.63
CA THR A 34 6.21 -10.71 0.21
C THR A 34 4.95 -11.43 -0.22
N ASP A 35 5.06 -12.48 -1.05
CA ASP A 35 3.92 -13.31 -1.47
C ASP A 35 3.23 -13.98 -0.28
N SER A 36 4.01 -14.51 0.65
CA SER A 36 3.50 -15.09 1.89
C SER A 36 2.81 -14.05 2.77
N PHE A 37 3.35 -12.83 2.85
CA PHE A 37 2.73 -11.72 3.56
C PHE A 37 1.39 -11.33 2.94
N MET A 38 1.37 -11.13 1.62
CA MET A 38 0.17 -10.74 0.89
C MET A 38 -0.93 -11.79 0.96
N LYS A 39 -0.57 -13.08 0.85
CA LYS A 39 -1.52 -14.18 0.99
C LYS A 39 -2.21 -14.16 2.35
N GLU A 40 -1.43 -13.99 3.41
CA GLU A 40 -1.95 -13.95 4.77
C GLU A 40 -2.78 -12.70 5.04
N LEU A 41 -2.32 -11.53 4.57
CA LEU A 41 -3.05 -10.28 4.70
C LEU A 41 -4.43 -10.37 4.04
N ARG A 42 -4.51 -10.93 2.83
CA ARG A 42 -5.78 -11.14 2.12
C ARG A 42 -6.71 -12.11 2.84
N GLU A 43 -6.17 -13.19 3.40
CA GLU A 43 -6.96 -14.14 4.20
C GLU A 43 -7.55 -13.46 5.44
N ARG A 44 -6.71 -12.80 6.25
CA ARG A 44 -7.16 -12.11 7.47
C ARG A 44 -8.11 -10.95 7.14
N ALA A 45 -7.85 -10.20 6.07
CA ALA A 45 -8.74 -9.14 5.61
C ALA A 45 -10.13 -9.68 5.21
N ARG A 46 -10.19 -10.77 4.43
CA ARG A 46 -11.46 -11.40 4.05
C ARG A 46 -12.26 -11.86 5.26
N GLN A 47 -11.60 -12.46 6.25
CA GLN A 47 -12.24 -12.84 7.52
C GLN A 47 -12.73 -11.62 8.30
N ALA A 48 -11.93 -10.55 8.35
CA ALA A 48 -12.22 -9.36 9.14
C ALA A 48 -13.30 -8.44 8.54
N PHE A 49 -13.51 -8.49 7.22
CA PHE A 49 -14.46 -7.63 6.51
C PHE A 49 -15.70 -8.38 6.00
N GLY A 50 -15.68 -9.71 5.95
CA GLY A 50 -16.78 -10.52 5.39
C GLY A 50 -17.01 -10.30 3.90
N SER A 51 -16.05 -9.67 3.20
CA SER A 51 -16.10 -9.37 1.78
C SER A 51 -14.67 -9.31 1.24
N ASP A 52 -14.51 -9.72 -0.02
CA ASP A 52 -13.22 -9.63 -0.69
C ASP A 52 -13.05 -8.24 -1.31
N PHE A 53 -12.15 -7.44 -0.74
CA PHE A 53 -11.76 -6.12 -1.24
C PHE A 53 -10.43 -6.14 -1.99
N ALA A 54 -9.79 -7.31 -2.12
CA ALA A 54 -8.47 -7.44 -2.70
C ALA A 54 -8.50 -7.55 -4.24
N GLU A 55 -7.37 -7.21 -4.87
CA GLU A 55 -7.07 -7.41 -6.31
C GLU A 55 -8.17 -6.93 -7.26
N LYS A 56 -8.82 -5.81 -6.93
CA LYS A 56 -9.93 -5.31 -7.73
C LYS A 56 -9.41 -4.74 -9.05
N GLN A 57 -9.87 -5.30 -10.16
CA GLN A 57 -9.68 -4.72 -11.49
C GLN A 57 -10.59 -3.49 -11.65
N ILE A 58 -10.11 -2.35 -11.16
CA ILE A 58 -10.86 -1.09 -11.17
C ILE A 58 -10.36 -0.09 -12.20
N CYS A 59 -9.25 -0.39 -12.88
CA CYS A 59 -8.62 0.45 -13.89
C CYS A 59 -9.20 0.26 -15.31
N GLY A 60 -10.47 -0.14 -15.42
CA GLY A 60 -11.14 -0.43 -16.70
C GLY A 60 -10.52 -1.59 -17.49
N ASP A 61 -10.37 -1.42 -18.81
CA ASP A 61 -9.93 -2.46 -19.74
C ASP A 61 -8.43 -2.75 -19.70
N THR A 62 -7.67 -2.03 -18.87
CA THR A 62 -6.20 -2.13 -18.78
C THR A 62 -5.69 -3.41 -18.11
N LYS A 63 -6.58 -4.21 -17.51
CA LYS A 63 -6.26 -5.36 -16.64
C LYS A 63 -5.38 -5.04 -15.43
N LEU A 64 -5.08 -3.77 -15.17
CA LEU A 64 -4.37 -3.35 -13.98
C LEU A 64 -5.27 -3.52 -12.76
N THR A 65 -4.68 -4.06 -11.70
CA THR A 65 -5.32 -4.29 -10.40
C THR A 65 -4.63 -3.46 -9.33
N VAL A 66 -5.41 -3.11 -8.32
CA VAL A 66 -4.91 -2.53 -7.07
C VAL A 66 -4.97 -3.57 -5.98
N ASP A 67 -4.09 -3.49 -4.98
CA ASP A 67 -4.05 -4.51 -3.91
C ASP A 67 -5.36 -4.56 -3.12
N PHE A 68 -5.89 -3.40 -2.69
CA PHE A 68 -7.17 -3.28 -2.01
C PHE A 68 -7.93 -2.03 -2.45
N PHE A 69 -9.25 -2.14 -2.62
CA PHE A 69 -10.14 -1.01 -2.86
C PHE A 69 -11.35 -1.04 -1.93
N PHE A 70 -11.56 0.06 -1.20
CA PHE A 70 -12.68 0.27 -0.27
C PHE A 70 -13.64 1.32 -0.86
N PRO A 71 -14.75 0.90 -1.50
CA PRO A 71 -15.64 1.81 -2.24
C PRO A 71 -16.29 2.89 -1.37
N GLU A 72 -16.71 2.53 -0.16
CA GLU A 72 -17.37 3.44 0.79
C GLU A 72 -16.42 4.55 1.27
N GLU A 73 -15.11 4.27 1.30
CA GLU A 73 -14.07 5.20 1.69
C GLU A 73 -13.45 5.95 0.50
N ALA A 74 -13.82 5.56 -0.73
CA ALA A 74 -13.16 5.99 -1.95
C ALA A 74 -11.63 5.82 -1.89
N ALA A 75 -11.17 4.75 -1.23
CA ALA A 75 -9.77 4.56 -0.86
C ALA A 75 -9.18 3.30 -1.52
N ILE A 76 -8.00 3.48 -2.10
CA ILE A 76 -7.12 2.39 -2.52
C ILE A 76 -6.02 2.25 -1.48
N VAL A 77 -5.69 1.01 -1.12
CA VAL A 77 -4.48 0.69 -0.34
C VAL A 77 -3.59 -0.20 -1.19
N GLU A 78 -2.39 0.28 -1.51
CA GLU A 78 -1.34 -0.48 -2.21
C GLU A 78 -0.28 -0.92 -1.19
N VAL A 79 0.05 -2.21 -1.17
CA VAL A 79 1.02 -2.80 -0.26
C VAL A 79 2.39 -2.80 -0.94
N ALA A 80 3.09 -1.69 -0.75
CA ALA A 80 4.35 -1.36 -1.39
C ALA A 80 5.53 -1.58 -0.42
N LEU A 81 5.89 -2.85 -0.15
CA LEU A 81 6.94 -3.17 0.85
C LEU A 81 8.35 -2.75 0.41
N SER A 82 8.55 -2.48 -0.88
CA SER A 82 9.80 -1.98 -1.48
C SER A 82 9.85 -0.47 -1.65
N LEU A 83 8.82 0.26 -1.23
CA LEU A 83 8.63 1.69 -1.54
C LEU A 83 9.78 2.60 -1.10
N ARG A 84 10.59 2.19 -0.11
CA ARG A 84 11.81 2.89 0.31
C ARG A 84 12.95 2.90 -0.74
N ASN A 85 12.83 2.11 -1.81
CA ASN A 85 13.82 2.02 -2.87
C ASN A 85 13.54 3.07 -3.97
N PRO A 86 14.57 3.59 -4.67
CA PRO A 86 14.39 4.65 -5.67
C PRO A 86 13.64 4.23 -6.94
N ASN A 87 13.70 2.94 -7.32
CA ASN A 87 12.98 2.40 -8.48
C ASN A 87 11.75 1.59 -8.02
N SER A 88 10.94 2.19 -7.16
CA SER A 88 9.74 1.56 -6.62
C SER A 88 8.54 1.71 -7.55
N GLU A 89 7.45 1.08 -7.15
CA GLU A 89 6.13 1.10 -7.75
C GLU A 89 5.38 2.44 -7.56
N PHE A 90 5.95 3.44 -6.88
CA PHE A 90 5.29 4.68 -6.47
C PHE A 90 4.52 5.39 -7.60
N GLU A 91 5.20 5.76 -8.69
CA GLU A 91 4.57 6.46 -9.80
C GLU A 91 3.55 5.58 -10.53
N LYS A 92 3.84 4.29 -10.65
CA LYS A 92 2.97 3.32 -11.32
C LYS A 92 1.65 3.15 -10.58
N ASP A 93 1.68 3.08 -9.26
CA ASP A 93 0.50 2.91 -8.42
C ASP A 93 -0.35 4.18 -8.37
N ILE A 94 0.27 5.36 -8.41
CA ILE A 94 -0.45 6.63 -8.61
C ILE A 94 -1.17 6.61 -9.97
N LEU A 95 -0.49 6.20 -11.04
CA LEU A 95 -1.11 6.10 -12.37
C LEU A 95 -2.29 5.12 -12.38
N LYS A 96 -2.19 3.96 -11.70
CA LYS A 96 -3.32 3.02 -11.55
C LYS A 96 -4.53 3.69 -10.89
N ALA A 97 -4.31 4.41 -9.77
CA ALA A 97 -5.38 5.10 -9.06
C ALA A 97 -6.06 6.17 -9.93
N LEU A 98 -5.27 6.93 -10.70
CA LEU A 98 -5.78 7.92 -11.64
C LEU A 98 -6.56 7.27 -12.80
N MET A 99 -6.09 6.15 -13.32
CA MET A 99 -6.81 5.39 -14.36
C MET A 99 -8.14 4.85 -13.84
N ALA A 100 -8.17 4.30 -12.62
CA ALA A 100 -9.41 3.84 -11.99
C ALA A 100 -10.41 5.01 -11.84
N LYS A 101 -9.93 6.17 -11.40
CA LYS A 101 -10.74 7.38 -11.32
C LYS A 101 -11.31 7.80 -12.68
N ARG A 102 -10.47 7.82 -13.73
CA ARG A 102 -10.90 8.14 -15.11
C ARG A 102 -11.89 7.12 -15.67
N ALA A 103 -11.81 5.87 -15.23
CA ALA A 103 -12.79 4.81 -15.55
C ALA A 103 -14.11 4.95 -14.76
N GLY A 104 -14.34 6.08 -14.07
CA GLY A 104 -15.58 6.37 -13.36
C GLY A 104 -15.65 5.82 -11.94
N LYS A 105 -14.56 5.27 -11.40
CA LYS A 105 -14.54 4.82 -10.00
C LYS A 105 -14.38 6.01 -9.08
N ASN A 106 -15.13 6.01 -7.99
CA ASN A 106 -15.00 7.00 -6.94
C ASN A 106 -13.71 6.74 -6.14
N VAL A 107 -12.58 7.23 -6.64
CA VAL A 107 -11.29 7.18 -5.97
C VAL A 107 -10.90 8.59 -5.57
N LYS A 108 -10.67 8.78 -4.27
CA LYS A 108 -10.26 10.04 -3.65
C LYS A 108 -8.96 9.89 -2.87
N THR A 109 -8.66 8.69 -2.40
CA THR A 109 -7.49 8.44 -1.55
C THR A 109 -6.69 7.25 -2.05
N LEU A 110 -5.37 7.40 -2.10
CA LEU A 110 -4.40 6.33 -2.29
C LEU A 110 -3.50 6.27 -1.06
N VAL A 111 -3.46 5.12 -0.40
CA VAL A 111 -2.58 4.86 0.73
C VAL A 111 -1.55 3.83 0.31
N PHE A 112 -0.28 4.18 0.42
CA PHE A 112 0.82 3.25 0.35
C PHE A 112 1.11 2.68 1.74
N LEU A 113 0.96 1.37 1.89
CA LEU A 113 1.40 0.63 3.07
C LEU A 113 2.79 0.05 2.81
N SER A 114 3.78 0.38 3.64
CA SER A 114 5.18 0.10 3.33
C SER A 114 6.00 -0.30 4.56
N LYS A 115 7.22 -0.80 4.34
CA LYS A 115 8.24 -0.94 5.39
C LYS A 115 8.88 0.45 5.70
N PRO A 116 9.53 0.61 6.87
CA PRO A 116 10.19 1.87 7.24
C PRO A 116 11.19 2.38 6.18
N GLY A 117 11.15 3.70 5.97
CA GLY A 117 12.04 4.45 5.08
C GLY A 117 11.34 5.02 3.83
N ALA A 118 10.12 4.60 3.53
CA ALA A 118 9.33 5.09 2.40
C ALA A 118 8.88 6.55 2.56
N VAL A 119 8.52 6.99 3.77
CA VAL A 119 8.16 8.39 4.06
C VAL A 119 9.36 9.29 3.74
N LYS A 120 10.56 8.92 4.21
CA LYS A 120 11.79 9.67 3.91
C LYS A 120 12.09 9.70 2.41
N GLN A 121 11.91 8.56 1.72
CA GLN A 121 12.15 8.42 0.28
C GLN A 121 11.19 9.28 -0.55
N HIS A 122 9.92 9.38 -0.17
CA HIS A 122 8.90 10.10 -0.94
C HIS A 122 8.57 11.50 -0.41
N ASN A 123 9.31 11.96 0.60
CA ASN A 123 9.39 13.38 0.97
C ASN A 123 10.44 14.15 0.15
N GLN A 124 10.96 13.55 -0.93
CA GLN A 124 11.88 14.21 -1.87
C GLN A 124 11.10 15.09 -2.86
N PRO A 125 11.71 16.17 -3.40
CA PRO A 125 11.01 17.13 -4.25
C PRO A 125 10.25 16.53 -5.43
N GLY A 126 10.81 15.51 -6.08
CA GLY A 126 10.16 14.84 -7.22
C GLY A 126 8.85 14.16 -6.84
N SER A 127 8.85 13.34 -5.78
CA SER A 127 7.63 12.69 -5.29
C SER A 127 6.60 13.70 -4.77
N LEU A 128 7.04 14.76 -4.09
CA LEU A 128 6.14 15.84 -3.65
C LEU A 128 5.48 16.58 -4.81
N ALA A 129 6.21 16.83 -5.90
CA ALA A 129 5.65 17.45 -7.10
C ALA A 129 4.56 16.57 -7.71
N ILE A 130 4.78 15.25 -7.79
CA ILE A 130 3.80 14.29 -8.29
C ILE A 130 2.56 14.22 -7.39
N ILE A 131 2.74 14.17 -6.06
CA ILE A 131 1.63 14.18 -5.10
C ILE A 131 0.80 15.47 -5.25
N SER A 132 1.48 16.62 -5.31
CA SER A 132 0.82 17.92 -5.46
C SER A 132 0.03 18.00 -6.77
N TRP A 133 0.62 17.54 -7.87
CA TRP A 133 -0.03 17.51 -9.17
C TRP A 133 -1.25 16.57 -9.19
N ALA A 134 -1.11 15.34 -8.69
CA ALA A 134 -2.21 14.38 -8.63
C ALA A 134 -3.38 14.89 -7.79
N ASN A 135 -3.09 15.61 -6.70
CA ASN A 135 -4.11 16.24 -5.88
C ASN A 135 -4.79 17.42 -6.59
N LYS A 136 -4.02 18.35 -7.17
CA LYS A 136 -4.58 19.56 -7.81
C LYS A 136 -5.42 19.23 -9.04
N GLU A 137 -4.93 18.35 -9.90
CA GLU A 137 -5.58 18.05 -11.18
C GLU A 137 -6.71 17.02 -11.06
N TYR A 138 -6.58 16.06 -10.12
CA TYR A 138 -7.50 14.92 -10.04
C TYR A 138 -8.17 14.76 -8.68
N GLY A 139 -7.88 15.61 -7.70
CA GLY A 139 -8.41 15.49 -6.34
C GLY A 139 -8.03 14.17 -5.67
N LEU A 140 -6.86 13.61 -6.01
CA LEU A 140 -6.35 12.38 -5.39
C LEU A 140 -5.44 12.74 -4.22
N SER A 141 -5.82 12.36 -3.00
CA SER A 141 -4.96 12.46 -1.82
C SER A 141 -4.09 11.22 -1.70
N ILE A 142 -2.78 11.40 -1.54
CA ILE A 142 -1.82 10.29 -1.48
C ILE A 142 -1.14 10.32 -0.10
N PHE A 143 -1.10 9.16 0.56
CA PHE A 143 -0.49 9.00 1.87
C PHE A 143 0.47 7.82 1.88
N VAL A 144 1.57 7.94 2.63
CA VAL A 144 2.43 6.82 2.97
C VAL A 144 2.19 6.46 4.44
N ARG A 145 2.00 5.17 4.71
CA ARG A 145 1.87 4.57 6.03
C ARG A 145 2.94 3.49 6.16
N GLU A 146 3.80 3.65 7.14
CA GLU A 146 4.87 2.69 7.41
C GLU A 146 4.42 1.74 8.53
N LEU A 147 4.69 0.46 8.33
CA LEU A 147 4.68 -0.53 9.40
C LEU A 147 5.83 -0.24 10.37
N VAL A 148 5.62 -0.48 11.65
CA VAL A 148 6.59 -0.22 12.71
C VAL A 148 7.29 -1.53 13.09
N ASN A 149 8.60 -1.47 13.31
CA ASN A 149 9.32 -2.61 13.87
C ASN A 149 9.23 -2.58 15.40
N ASN A 150 8.23 -3.25 15.96
CA ASN A 150 8.02 -3.34 17.40
C ASN A 150 9.04 -4.24 18.12
N HIS A 151 9.86 -5.00 17.37
CA HIS A 151 10.92 -5.85 17.92
C HIS A 151 12.23 -5.10 18.23
N VAL A 152 12.32 -3.81 17.88
CA VAL A 152 13.46 -2.96 18.27
C VAL A 152 13.14 -2.34 19.64
N ALA A 153 13.25 -3.15 20.70
CA ALA A 153 13.44 -2.62 22.03
C ALA A 153 14.80 -1.90 22.11
N CYS A 154 14.83 -0.75 22.80
CA CYS A 154 15.92 0.22 22.99
C CYS A 154 17.36 -0.23 22.67
N PRO A 155 18.18 0.61 21.99
CA PRO A 155 19.63 0.52 22.16
C PRO A 155 20.01 0.88 23.63
N PRO A 156 21.10 0.32 24.17
CA PRO A 156 21.61 0.66 25.50
C PRO A 156 22.00 2.13 25.62
#